data_AF-A0A257TKX7-F1
#
_entry.id   AF-A0A257TKX7-F1
#
_cell.length_a   1.000
_cell.length_b   1.000
_cell.length_c   1.000
_cell.angle_alpha   90.00
_cell.angle_beta   90.00
_cell.angle_gamma   90.00
#
_symmetry.space_group_name_H-M   'P 1'
#
loop_
_entity.id
_entity.type
_entity.pdbx_description
1 polymer ?
#
loop_
_entity_poly.entity_id
_entity_poly.type
_entity_poly.pdbx_seq_one_letter_code
_entity_poly.pdbx_strand_id
1 'polypeptide(L)'
;MLSVYVGTNDTGATDTDPTGGGATGNNMLAVQVNVYDGGSGGGDGNLTKQTLPVDANSADDRVWTFQYDWRNRQTQATAPQDYYTVNTFDTLDRVTQV
;
A
#
# COMPACT_ATOMS: atom_id res chain seq x y z
N MET A 1 -5.68 -1.82 -7.09
CA MET A 1 -5.07 -2.36 -5.85
C MET A 1 -4.12 -3.48 -6.26
N LEU A 2 -2.95 -3.55 -5.65
CA LEU A 2 -1.95 -4.58 -5.89
C LEU A 2 -1.51 -5.16 -4.56
N SER A 3 -1.42 -6.48 -4.45
CA SER A 3 -1.07 -7.15 -3.20
C SER A 3 0.05 -8.17 -3.40
N VAL A 4 0.85 -8.36 -2.35
CA VAL A 4 1.87 -9.42 -2.27
C VAL A 4 1.37 -10.49 -1.31
N TYR A 5 1.37 -11.74 -1.77
CA TYR A 5 1.01 -12.90 -0.97
C TYR A 5 2.22 -13.79 -0.75
N VAL A 6 2.35 -14.33 0.46
CA VAL A 6 3.41 -15.26 0.84
C VAL A 6 2.77 -16.45 1.56
N GLY A 7 3.24 -17.64 1.22
CA GLY A 7 2.82 -18.91 1.80
C GLY A 7 3.69 -20.04 1.25
N THR A 8 3.47 -21.24 1.73
CA THR A 8 4.19 -22.46 1.29
C THR A 8 3.30 -23.41 0.49
N ASN A 9 2.00 -23.15 0.45
CA ASN A 9 1.01 -23.94 -0.26
C ASN A 9 -0.04 -23.00 -0.86
N ASP A 10 -0.09 -22.97 -2.18
CA ASP A 10 -0.98 -22.17 -3.02
C ASP A 10 -2.09 -23.02 -3.66
N THR A 11 -2.49 -24.13 -3.02
CA THR A 11 -3.55 -25.01 -3.52
C THR A 11 -4.78 -24.21 -3.93
N GLY A 12 -5.23 -24.38 -5.17
CA GLY A 12 -6.43 -23.72 -5.69
C GLY A 12 -6.27 -22.22 -6.00
N ALA A 13 -5.08 -21.64 -5.82
CA ALA A 13 -4.82 -20.24 -6.15
C ALA A 13 -5.04 -19.94 -7.64
N THR A 14 -5.45 -18.71 -7.93
CA THR A 14 -5.52 -18.16 -9.28
C THR A 14 -4.83 -16.80 -9.32
N ASP A 15 -4.53 -16.29 -10.52
CA ASP A 15 -3.91 -14.97 -10.69
C ASP A 15 -4.70 -13.84 -10.01
N THR A 16 -6.03 -13.99 -9.94
CA THR A 16 -6.93 -13.01 -9.33
C THR A 16 -7.25 -13.30 -7.86
N ASP A 17 -6.98 -14.52 -7.38
CA ASP A 17 -7.22 -14.95 -6.01
C ASP A 17 -6.14 -15.93 -5.53
N PRO A 18 -5.06 -15.42 -4.92
CA PRO A 18 -4.00 -16.25 -4.35
C PRO A 18 -4.43 -17.12 -3.17
N THR A 19 -5.57 -16.85 -2.53
CA THR A 19 -6.08 -17.63 -1.38
C THR A 19 -6.82 -18.89 -1.82
N GLY A 20 -7.10 -19.03 -3.13
CA GLY A 20 -7.83 -20.15 -3.69
C GLY A 20 -9.22 -20.34 -3.09
N GLY A 21 -9.88 -19.25 -2.68
CA GLY A 21 -11.16 -19.29 -1.98
C GLY A 21 -11.14 -20.04 -0.64
N GLY A 22 -9.97 -20.16 0.01
CA GLY A 22 -9.81 -20.92 1.24
C GLY A 22 -9.73 -22.44 1.02
N ALA A 23 -9.26 -22.88 -0.14
CA ALA A 23 -9.04 -24.29 -0.43
C ALA A 23 -8.20 -24.98 0.66
N THR A 24 -8.58 -26.21 1.01
CA THR A 24 -7.92 -26.97 2.08
C THR A 24 -6.42 -27.07 1.85
N GLY A 25 -5.65 -26.57 2.83
CA GLY A 25 -4.19 -26.59 2.80
C GLY A 25 -3.54 -25.34 2.19
N ASN A 26 -4.29 -24.47 1.50
CA ASN A 26 -3.78 -23.17 1.07
C ASN A 26 -3.44 -22.33 2.31
N ASN A 27 -2.23 -21.76 2.34
CA ASN A 27 -1.76 -20.89 3.42
C ASN A 27 -1.15 -19.58 2.90
N MET A 28 -1.52 -19.17 1.69
CA MET A 28 -1.12 -17.89 1.14
C MET A 28 -1.80 -16.75 1.92
N LEU A 29 -0.99 -15.85 2.48
CA LEU A 29 -1.44 -14.68 3.22
C LEU A 29 -0.93 -13.40 2.56
N ALA A 30 -1.78 -12.37 2.50
CA ALA A 30 -1.35 -11.05 2.05
C ALA A 30 -0.41 -10.45 3.09
N VAL A 31 0.80 -10.07 2.67
CA VAL A 31 1.79 -9.41 3.54
C VAL A 31 1.95 -7.93 3.23
N GLN A 32 1.42 -7.49 2.08
CA GLN A 32 1.40 -6.10 1.66
C GLN A 32 0.24 -5.85 0.70
N VAL A 33 -0.47 -4.75 0.91
CA VAL A 33 -1.56 -4.28 0.04
C VAL A 33 -1.32 -2.82 -0.31
N ASN A 34 -1.17 -2.53 -1.61
CA ASN A 34 -0.90 -1.21 -2.15
C ASN A 34 -2.12 -0.67 -2.90
N VAL A 35 -2.51 0.56 -2.59
CA VAL A 35 -3.53 1.33 -3.29
C VAL A 35 -2.86 2.52 -3.95
N TYR A 36 -3.10 2.65 -5.25
CA TYR A 36 -2.60 3.74 -6.08
C TYR A 36 -3.76 4.65 -6.47
N ASP A 37 -3.51 5.94 -6.67
CA ASP A 37 -4.49 6.78 -7.36
C ASP A 37 -4.63 6.36 -8.84
N GLY A 38 -5.77 6.67 -9.45
CA GLY A 38 -5.98 6.42 -10.88
C GLY A 38 -6.60 5.07 -11.27
N GLY A 39 -7.47 4.47 -10.45
CA GLY A 39 -8.31 3.34 -10.87
C GLY A 39 -9.31 3.67 -12.01
N SER A 40 -9.50 4.95 -12.32
CA SER A 40 -10.20 5.49 -13.49
C SER A 40 -9.65 6.89 -13.80
N GLY A 41 -9.75 7.32 -15.06
CA GLY A 41 -9.00 8.45 -15.64
C GLY A 41 -8.91 9.71 -14.76
N GLY A 42 -7.67 10.16 -14.52
CA GLY A 42 -7.36 11.39 -13.78
C GLY A 42 -6.29 11.25 -12.70
N GLY A 43 -5.98 10.02 -12.27
CA GLY A 43 -4.81 9.75 -11.41
C GLY A 43 -3.54 9.53 -12.22
N ASP A 44 -2.39 9.68 -11.56
CA ASP A 44 -1.05 9.64 -12.15
C ASP A 44 -0.24 8.40 -11.71
N GLY A 45 -0.86 7.52 -10.92
CA GLY A 45 -0.32 6.24 -10.51
C GLY A 45 0.50 6.31 -9.22
N ASN A 46 0.35 7.35 -8.40
CA ASN A 46 1.05 7.47 -7.12
C ASN A 46 0.48 6.49 -6.08
N LEU A 47 1.35 5.91 -5.25
CA LEU A 47 0.96 5.04 -4.13
C LEU A 47 0.34 5.89 -3.03
N THR A 48 -0.97 5.82 -2.82
CA THR A 48 -1.67 6.65 -1.81
C THR A 48 -1.86 5.94 -0.47
N LYS A 49 -1.83 4.62 -0.45
CA LYS A 49 -1.94 3.82 0.78
C LYS A 49 -1.18 2.50 0.66
N GLN A 50 -0.46 2.16 1.72
CA GLN A 50 0.12 0.84 1.92
C GLN A 50 -0.39 0.27 3.23
N THR A 51 -0.93 -0.95 3.18
CA THR A 51 -1.29 -1.72 4.37
C THR A 51 -0.34 -2.92 4.48
N LEU A 52 0.25 -3.11 5.65
CA LEU A 52 0.98 -4.33 6.01
C LEU A 52 0.17 -5.07 7.07
N PRO A 53 -0.54 -6.15 6.68
CA PRO A 53 -1.20 -7.03 7.65
C PRO A 53 -0.17 -7.66 8.58
N VAL A 54 -0.45 -7.64 9.89
CA VAL A 54 0.43 -8.22 10.91
C VAL A 54 -0.06 -9.61 11.33
N ASP A 55 -1.38 -9.79 11.35
CA ASP A 55 -2.07 -11.04 11.62
C ASP A 55 -3.42 -11.07 10.87
N ALA A 56 -4.36 -11.89 11.32
CA ALA A 56 -5.69 -12.01 10.71
C ALA A 56 -6.67 -10.90 11.15
N ASN A 57 -6.30 -10.07 12.13
CA ASN A 57 -7.11 -8.98 12.63
C ASN A 57 -6.72 -7.66 11.94
N SER A 58 -7.58 -7.16 11.07
CA SER A 58 -7.33 -5.91 10.35
C SER A 58 -7.22 -4.67 11.24
N ALA A 59 -7.58 -4.76 12.53
CA ALA A 59 -7.35 -3.68 13.49
C ALA A 59 -5.86 -3.54 13.85
N ASP A 60 -5.06 -4.59 13.67
CA ASP A 60 -3.63 -4.61 13.97
C ASP A 60 -2.76 -4.28 12.74
N ASP A 61 -3.40 -3.97 11.61
CA ASP A 61 -2.76 -3.60 10.35
C ASP A 61 -1.90 -2.34 10.49
N ARG A 62 -0.69 -2.40 9.93
CA ARG A 62 0.17 -1.22 9.82
C ARG A 62 -0.16 -0.48 8.53
N VAL A 63 -0.84 0.66 8.66
CA VAL A 63 -1.29 1.46 7.52
C VAL A 63 -0.45 2.73 7.35
N TRP A 64 0.17 2.88 6.18
CA TRP A 64 0.74 4.13 5.70
C TRP A 64 -0.19 4.82 4.72
N THR A 65 -0.27 6.15 4.80
CA THR A 65 -0.91 6.98 3.76
C THR A 65 0.06 8.03 3.24
N PHE A 66 -0.08 8.34 1.95
CA PHE A 66 0.81 9.25 1.25
C PHE A 66 -0.02 10.30 0.50
N GLN A 67 0.46 11.53 0.48
CA GLN A 67 -0.12 12.64 -0.28
C GLN A 67 0.92 13.21 -1.24
N TYR A 68 0.43 13.70 -2.37
CA TYR A 68 1.26 14.20 -3.47
C TYR A 68 0.79 15.58 -3.91
N ASP A 69 1.71 16.39 -4.44
CA ASP A 69 1.35 17.60 -5.18
C ASP A 69 1.04 17.29 -6.65
N TRP A 70 0.59 18.31 -7.38
CA TRP A 70 0.21 18.21 -8.80
C TRP A 70 1.36 17.80 -9.75
N ARG A 71 2.60 17.67 -9.24
CA ARG A 71 3.77 17.20 -9.97
C ARG A 71 4.27 15.86 -9.44
N ASN A 72 3.45 15.13 -8.69
CA ASN A 72 3.70 13.77 -8.22
C ASN A 72 4.84 13.70 -7.20
N ARG A 73 5.13 14.81 -6.48
CA ARG A 73 6.06 14.76 -5.35
C ARG A 73 5.32 14.45 -4.06
N GLN A 74 5.86 13.53 -3.27
CA GLN A 74 5.28 13.18 -1.97
C GLN A 74 5.43 14.32 -0.97
N THR A 75 4.34 15.02 -0.69
CA THR A 75 4.28 16.14 0.27
C THR A 75 3.99 15.67 1.69
N GLN A 76 3.40 14.49 1.87
CA GLN A 76 3.14 13.94 3.19
C GLN A 76 3.25 12.41 3.21
N ALA A 77 3.78 11.87 4.30
CA ALA A 77 3.61 10.47 4.67
C ALA A 77 3.12 10.39 6.12
N THR A 78 2.05 9.66 6.36
CA THR A 78 1.55 9.37 7.71
C THR A 78 1.84 7.92 8.03
N ALA A 79 2.57 7.71 9.13
CA ALA A 79 2.94 6.38 9.61
C ALA A 79 1.76 5.71 10.34
N PRO A 80 1.80 4.38 10.50
CA PRO A 80 0.82 3.65 11.30
C PRO A 80 0.74 4.08 12.77
N GLN A 81 1.80 4.68 13.30
CA GLN A 81 1.92 5.06 14.72
C GLN A 81 2.53 6.46 14.84
N ASP A 82 1.74 7.39 15.40
CA ASP A 82 2.10 8.68 16.03
C ASP A 82 3.20 9.53 15.37
N TYR A 83 3.42 9.35 14.06
CA TYR A 83 4.42 10.06 13.29
C TYR A 83 3.89 10.37 11.89
N TYR A 84 4.20 11.57 11.42
CA TYR A 84 4.01 11.96 10.04
C TYR A 84 5.17 12.86 9.61
N THR A 85 5.47 12.83 8.32
CA THR A 85 6.44 13.73 7.68
C THR A 85 5.70 14.65 6.73
N VAL A 86 6.03 15.94 6.71
CA VAL A 86 5.53 16.88 5.69
C VAL A 86 6.71 17.53 4.99
N ASN A 87 6.81 17.30 3.69
CA ASN A 87 7.87 17.89 2.88
C ASN A 87 7.33 19.12 2.14
N THR A 88 8.08 20.21 2.21
CA THR A 88 7.91 21.34 1.27
C THR A 88 9.02 21.31 0.24
N PHE A 89 8.69 21.67 -0.99
CA PHE A 89 9.63 21.68 -2.10
C PHE A 89 9.63 23.03 -2.80
N ASP A 90 10.81 23.45 -3.25
CA ASP A 90 10.93 24.57 -4.17
C ASP A 90 10.60 24.19 -5.61
N THR A 91 10.77 25.12 -6.55
CA THR A 91 10.50 24.92 -7.98
C THR A 91 11.53 24.04 -8.68
N LEU A 92 12.65 23.72 -8.03
CA LEU A 92 13.74 22.87 -8.53
C LEU A 92 13.74 21.48 -7.90
N ASP A 93 12.63 21.07 -7.27
CA ASP A 93 12.44 19.75 -6.64
C ASP A 93 13.29 19.46 -5.42
N ARG A 94 13.83 20.51 -4.79
CA ARG A 94 14.61 20.36 -3.57
C ARG A 94 13.68 20.46 -2.37
N VAL A 95 13.84 19.56 -1.40
CA VAL A 95 13.18 19.66 -0.10
C VAL A 95 13.73 20.88 0.63
N THR A 96 12.83 21.78 1.02
CA THR A 96 13.16 23.01 1.75
C THR A 96 12.83 22.92 3.24
N GLN A 97 11.96 22.00 3.63
CA GLN A 97 11.57 21.74 5.02
C GLN A 97 11.04 20.31 5.18
N VAL A 98 11.24 19.75 6.38
CA VAL A 98 10.74 18.46 6.87
C VAL A 98 10.04 18.65 8.22
#